data_AF-A0A6A3AK10-F1
#
_entry.id   AF-A0A6A3AK10-F1
#
_cell.length_a   1.000
_cell.length_b   1.000
_cell.length_c   1.000
_cell.angle_alpha   90.00
_cell.angle_beta   90.00
_cell.angle_gamma   90.00
#
_symmetry.space_group_name_H-M   'P 1'
#
loop_
_entity.id
_entity.type
_entity.pdbx_description
1 polymer ?
#
loop_
_entity_poly.entity_id
_entity_poly.type
_entity_poly.pdbx_seq_one_letter_code
_entity_poly.pdbx_strand_id
1 'polypeptide(L)'
;MGKKDALTAMFNLCLNHANKARVVDAGIVPLVQLLLKDKRIRMLDEALSMFLLLATHPQGRHEIGKLSFIGMLVDIIRDGTPKNKECAASVLLELSLNNLSYSCSTSVWCLRAFS
;
A
#
# COMPACT_ATOMS: atom_id res chain seq x y z
N MET A 1 -15.97 -14.75 -0.53
CA MET A 1 -16.05 -14.47 -1.98
C MET A 1 -16.22 -12.98 -2.25
N GLY A 2 -17.36 -12.36 -1.93
CA GLY A 2 -17.64 -10.97 -2.36
C GLY A 2 -16.57 -9.89 -2.09
N LYS A 3 -15.85 -9.92 -0.95
CA LYS A 3 -14.77 -8.94 -0.68
C LYS A 3 -13.58 -9.06 -1.64
N LYS A 4 -13.22 -10.29 -2.05
CA LYS A 4 -12.13 -10.54 -3.00
C LYS A 4 -12.50 -10.10 -4.40
N ASP A 5 -13.72 -10.40 -4.81
CA ASP A 5 -14.23 -10.02 -6.12
C ASP A 5 -14.34 -8.49 -6.23
N ALA A 6 -14.79 -7.82 -5.17
CA ALA A 6 -14.84 -6.36 -5.10
C ALA A 6 -13.43 -5.73 -5.21
N LEU A 7 -12.45 -6.24 -4.46
CA LEU A 7 -11.08 -5.74 -4.52
C LEU A 7 -10.44 -5.97 -5.90
N THR A 8 -10.74 -7.11 -6.53
CA THR A 8 -10.28 -7.42 -7.89
C THR A 8 -10.91 -6.47 -8.92
N ALA A 9 -12.21 -6.19 -8.81
CA ALA A 9 -12.88 -5.21 -9.66
C ALA A 9 -12.29 -3.80 -9.49
N MET A 10 -12.01 -3.41 -8.25
CA MET A 10 -11.36 -2.13 -7.94
C MET A 10 -9.95 -2.05 -8.52
N PHE A 11 -9.17 -3.12 -8.41
CA PHE A 11 -7.83 -3.22 -9.02
C PHE A 11 -7.91 -2.99 -10.53
N ASN A 12 -8.85 -3.67 -11.21
CA ASN A 12 -9.06 -3.49 -12.65
C ASN A 12 -9.45 -2.06 -13.02
N LEU A 13 -10.28 -1.39 -12.22
CA LEU A 13 -10.63 0.01 -12.43
C LEU A 13 -9.40 0.93 -12.32
N CYS A 14 -8.54 0.68 -11.33
CA CYS A 14 -7.32 1.46 -11.08
C CYS A 14 -6.19 1.18 -12.08
N LEU A 15 -6.27 0.15 -12.93
CA LEU A 15 -5.31 -0.03 -14.03
C LEU A 15 -5.34 1.16 -15.01
N ASN A 16 -6.50 1.78 -15.17
CA ASN A 16 -6.60 3.04 -15.88
C ASN A 16 -6.11 4.19 -14.99
N HIS A 17 -5.03 4.87 -15.39
CA HIS A 17 -4.46 5.99 -14.65
C HIS A 17 -5.46 7.10 -14.30
N ALA A 18 -6.41 7.40 -15.20
CA ALA A 18 -7.43 8.44 -14.98
C ALA A 18 -8.41 8.07 -13.84
N ASN A 19 -8.54 6.78 -13.53
CA ASN A 19 -9.42 6.31 -12.46
C ASN A 19 -8.74 6.29 -11.09
N LYS A 20 -7.40 6.30 -11.03
CA LYS A 20 -6.67 6.20 -9.75
C LYS A 20 -7.03 7.33 -8.80
N ALA A 21 -7.02 8.59 -9.26
CA ALA A 21 -7.44 9.75 -8.47
C ALA A 21 -8.87 9.61 -7.95
N ARG A 22 -9.81 9.31 -8.86
CA ARG A 22 -11.25 9.17 -8.53
C ARG A 22 -11.51 8.09 -7.48
N VAL A 23 -10.80 6.97 -7.56
CA VAL A 23 -10.96 5.86 -6.60
C VAL A 23 -10.34 6.22 -5.25
N VAL A 24 -9.24 6.99 -5.23
CA VAL A 24 -8.68 7.56 -3.99
C VAL A 24 -9.67 8.52 -3.33
N ASP A 25 -10.26 9.44 -4.10
CA ASP A 25 -11.29 10.38 -3.61
C ASP A 25 -12.55 9.67 -3.10
N ALA A 26 -12.90 8.53 -3.69
CA ALA A 26 -13.98 7.67 -3.22
C ALA A 26 -13.68 6.95 -1.88
N GLY A 27 -12.50 7.18 -1.27
CA GLY A 27 -12.16 6.66 0.05
C GLY A 27 -11.67 5.22 0.05
N ILE A 28 -11.06 4.75 -1.05
CA ILE A 28 -10.59 3.36 -1.15
C ILE A 28 -9.50 3.02 -0.12
N VAL A 29 -8.60 3.96 0.16
CA VAL A 29 -7.42 3.74 1.01
C VAL A 29 -7.82 3.29 2.43
N PRO A 30 -8.68 4.02 3.16
CA PRO A 30 -9.14 3.57 4.47
C PRO A 30 -9.95 2.26 4.42
N LEU A 31 -10.68 2.00 3.34
CA LEU A 31 -11.44 0.76 3.16
C LEU A 31 -10.51 -0.45 3.04
N VAL A 32 -9.48 -0.37 2.19
CA VAL A 32 -8.50 -1.45 2.02
C VAL A 32 -7.65 -1.61 3.28
N GLN A 33 -7.35 -0.53 4.02
CA GLN A 33 -6.66 -0.62 5.32
C GLN A 33 -7.48 -1.38 6.36
N LEU A 34 -8.81 -1.24 6.34
CA LEU A 34 -9.69 -2.01 7.22
C LEU A 34 -9.63 -3.51 6.90
N LEU A 35 -9.48 -3.88 5.62
CA LEU A 35 -9.31 -5.27 5.20
C LEU A 35 -8.02 -5.90 5.74
N LEU A 36 -6.93 -5.12 5.81
CA LEU A 36 -5.66 -5.58 6.39
C LEU A 36 -5.75 -5.88 7.90
N LYS A 37 -6.62 -5.17 8.61
CA LYS A 37 -6.82 -5.36 10.06
C LYS A 37 -7.66 -6.61 10.38
N ASP A 38 -8.47 -7.08 9.45
CA ASP A 38 -9.29 -8.28 9.65
C ASP A 38 -8.46 -9.54 9.37
N LYS A 39 -7.82 -10.07 10.42
CA LYS A 39 -7.00 -11.30 10.36
C LYS A 39 -7.75 -12.55 9.87
N ARG A 40 -9.09 -12.50 9.83
CA ARG A 40 -9.92 -13.60 9.29
C ARG A 40 -9.94 -13.59 7.76
N ILE A 41 -9.58 -12.46 7.14
CA ILE A 41 -9.56 -12.29 5.70
C ILE A 41 -8.17 -12.64 5.18
N ARG A 42 -8.05 -13.81 4.52
CA ARG A 42 -6.85 -14.22 3.78
C ARG A 42 -6.75 -13.46 2.45
N MET A 43 -6.59 -12.13 2.51
CA MET A 43 -6.46 -11.27 1.31
C MET A 43 -5.36 -10.22 1.44
N LEU A 44 -4.35 -10.51 2.27
CA LEU A 44 -3.24 -9.59 2.52
C LEU A 44 -2.47 -9.27 1.22
N ASP A 45 -2.27 -10.27 0.35
CA ASP A 45 -1.58 -10.10 -0.93
C ASP A 45 -2.34 -9.20 -1.90
N GLU A 46 -3.65 -9.40 -2.02
CA GLU A 46 -4.50 -8.61 -2.90
C GLU A 46 -4.61 -7.17 -2.40
N ALA A 47 -4.69 -6.98 -1.09
CA ALA A 47 -4.69 -5.66 -0.48
C ALA A 47 -3.36 -4.93 -0.72
N LEU A 48 -2.22 -5.59 -0.50
CA LEU A 48 -0.89 -5.02 -0.77
C LEU A 48 -0.70 -4.69 -2.25
N SER A 49 -1.21 -5.54 -3.15
CA SER A 49 -1.19 -5.29 -4.60
C SER A 49 -2.00 -4.05 -4.98
N MET A 50 -3.16 -3.84 -4.34
CA MET A 50 -3.97 -2.63 -4.51
C MET A 50 -3.23 -1.38 -4.01
N PHE A 51 -2.57 -1.45 -2.85
CA PHE A 51 -1.76 -0.34 -2.34
C PHE A 51 -0.58 -0.01 -3.25
N LEU A 52 0.10 -1.01 -3.79
CA LEU A 52 1.18 -0.81 -4.76
C LEU A 52 0.67 -0.06 -5.99
N LEU A 53 -0.47 -0.49 -6.54
CA LEU A 53 -1.09 0.16 -7.69
C LEU A 53 -1.46 1.62 -7.41
N LEU A 54 -2.02 1.91 -6.23
CA LEU A 54 -2.36 3.27 -5.81
C LEU A 54 -1.11 4.13 -5.55
N ALA A 55 -0.03 3.55 -5.01
CA ALA A 55 1.23 4.23 -4.76
C ALA A 55 1.94 4.70 -6.06
N THR A 56 1.59 4.14 -7.23
CA THR A 56 2.07 4.68 -8.51
C THR A 56 1.45 6.03 -8.90
N HIS A 57 0.46 6.52 -8.15
CA HIS A 57 -0.22 7.80 -8.40
C HIS A 57 0.05 8.80 -7.25
N PRO A 58 0.38 10.08 -7.52
CA PRO A 58 0.70 11.07 -6.49
C PRO A 58 -0.30 11.17 -5.34
N GLN A 59 -1.60 11.21 -5.66
CA GLN A 59 -2.68 11.27 -4.69
C GLN A 59 -2.80 10.00 -3.84
N GLY A 60 -2.57 8.82 -4.44
CA GLY A 60 -2.53 7.56 -3.70
C GLY A 60 -1.34 7.53 -2.74
N ARG A 61 -0.16 8.00 -3.17
CA ARG A 61 1.00 8.13 -2.28
C ARG A 61 0.74 9.04 -1.09
N HIS A 62 0.10 10.19 -1.32
CA HIS A 62 -0.24 11.12 -0.25
C HIS A 62 -1.09 10.45 0.84
N GLU A 63 -2.11 9.71 0.43
CA GLU A 63 -3.00 9.01 1.35
C GLU A 63 -2.34 7.81 2.05
N ILE A 64 -1.48 7.09 1.34
CA ILE A 64 -0.81 5.88 1.82
C ILE A 64 0.43 6.22 2.68
N GLY A 65 1.12 7.33 2.40
CA GLY A 65 2.34 7.76 3.08
C GLY A 65 2.17 8.23 4.54
N LYS A 66 0.99 8.04 5.13
CA LYS A 66 0.70 8.34 6.53
C LYS A 66 1.50 7.39 7.44
N LEU A 67 2.08 7.93 8.52
CA LEU A 67 2.94 7.17 9.46
C LEU A 67 2.29 5.88 9.98
N SER A 68 0.98 5.90 10.21
CA SER A 68 0.21 4.74 10.68
C SER A 68 0.23 3.57 9.69
N PHE A 69 0.20 3.85 8.38
CA PHE A 69 0.26 2.81 7.35
C PHE A 69 1.68 2.31 7.13
N ILE A 70 2.67 3.20 7.19
CA ILE A 70 4.09 2.83 7.13
C ILE A 70 4.42 1.84 8.25
N GLY A 71 3.99 2.12 9.49
CA GLY A 71 4.16 1.18 10.61
C GLY A 71 3.55 -0.20 10.35
N MET A 72 2.34 -0.22 9.77
CA MET A 72 1.68 -1.47 9.38
C MET A 72 2.47 -2.25 8.32
N LEU A 73 3.04 -1.58 7.31
CA LEU A 73 3.88 -2.24 6.30
C LEU A 73 5.15 -2.84 6.91
N VAL A 74 5.78 -2.14 7.86
CA VAL A 74 6.97 -2.63 8.58
C VAL A 74 6.62 -3.88 9.40
N ASP A 75 5.49 -3.89 10.08
CA ASP A 75 5.03 -5.08 10.82
C ASP A 75 4.79 -6.28 9.88
N ILE A 76 4.21 -6.05 8.69
CA ILE A 76 4.02 -7.09 7.68
C ILE A 76 5.36 -7.64 7.16
N ILE A 77 6.37 -6.79 6.97
CA ILE A 77 7.72 -7.22 6.55
C ILE A 77 8.39 -8.06 7.62
N ARG A 78 8.18 -7.73 8.90
CA ARG A 78 8.76 -8.48 10.02
C ARG A 78 8.09 -9.84 10.19
N ASP A 79 6.76 -9.87 10.23
CA ASP A 79 5.99 -11.02 10.73
C ASP A 79 5.20 -11.78 9.64
N GLY A 80 5.16 -11.27 8.40
CA GLY A 80 4.40 -11.85 7.29
C GLY A 80 5.05 -13.06 6.61
N THR A 81 4.30 -13.70 5.71
CA THR A 81 4.85 -14.75 4.83
C THR A 81 5.85 -14.17 3.83
N PRO A 82 6.77 -14.96 3.23
CA PRO A 82 7.75 -14.45 2.27
C PRO A 82 7.14 -13.57 1.18
N LYS A 83 5.99 -13.98 0.64
CA LYS A 83 5.22 -13.21 -0.34
C LYS A 83 4.68 -11.90 0.21
N ASN A 84 4.12 -11.89 1.43
CA ASN A 84 3.64 -10.65 2.05
C ASN A 84 4.79 -9.66 2.27
N LYS A 85 5.97 -10.15 2.67
CA LYS A 85 7.16 -9.33 2.89
C LYS A 85 7.61 -8.65 1.60
N GLU A 86 7.69 -9.40 0.51
CA GLU A 86 8.04 -8.88 -0.82
C GLU A 86 7.04 -7.81 -1.29
N CYS A 87 5.75 -8.08 -1.17
CA CYS A 87 4.71 -7.13 -1.56
C CYS A 87 4.75 -5.86 -0.70
N ALA A 88 4.88 -5.98 0.63
CA ALA A 88 4.95 -4.83 1.53
C ALA A 88 6.21 -3.99 1.31
N ALA A 89 7.36 -4.63 1.07
CA ALA A 89 8.60 -3.95 0.73
C ALA A 89 8.48 -3.18 -0.60
N SER A 90 7.79 -3.75 -1.60
CA SER A 90 7.54 -3.06 -2.88
C SER A 90 6.70 -1.80 -2.70
N VAL A 91 5.66 -1.83 -1.85
CA VAL A 91 4.86 -0.64 -1.53
C VAL A 91 5.72 0.42 -0.84
N LEU A 92 6.52 0.04 0.16
CA LEU A 92 7.41 0.97 0.86
C LEU A 92 8.47 1.56 -0.08
N LEU A 93 9.02 0.76 -0.99
CA LEU A 93 10.00 1.22 -1.98
C LEU A 93 9.36 2.26 -2.91
N GLU A 94 8.17 1.99 -3.44
CA GLU A 94 7.44 2.94 -4.29
C GLU A 94 7.19 4.27 -3.57
N LEU A 95 6.77 4.23 -2.31
CA LEU A 95 6.59 5.45 -1.50
C LEU A 95 7.92 6.18 -1.26
N SER A 96 9.01 5.44 -1.04
CA SER A 96 10.32 6.01 -0.75
C SER A 96 10.93 6.69 -1.98
N LEU A 97 10.95 6.02 -3.13
CA LEU A 97 11.50 6.55 -4.38
C LEU A 97 10.82 7.86 -4.79
N ASN A 98 9.53 7.99 -4.50
CA ASN A 98 8.76 9.17 -4.84
C ASN A 98 8.68 10.23 -3.73
N ASN A 99 9.18 9.94 -2.53
CA ASN A 99 9.38 10.92 -1.45
C ASN A 99 10.76 11.58 -1.50
N LEU A 100 11.73 10.97 -2.19
CA LEU A 100 13.07 11.55 -2.40
C LEU A 100 13.04 12.86 -3.21
N SER A 101 11.92 13.21 -3.84
CA SER A 101 11.70 14.50 -4.50
C SER A 101 11.20 15.62 -3.57
N TYR A 102 10.78 15.32 -2.33
CA TYR A 102 10.17 16.32 -1.44
C TYR A 102 10.77 16.50 -0.03
N SER A 103 11.62 15.62 0.51
CA SER A 103 12.35 15.97 1.76
C SER A 103 13.46 14.98 2.12
N CYS A 104 14.65 15.54 2.37
CA CYS A 104 15.79 14.95 3.04
C CYS A 104 15.48 14.63 4.53
N SER A 105 14.56 13.70 4.82
CA SER A 105 14.25 13.28 6.20
C SER A 105 14.01 11.77 6.38
N THR A 106 13.95 10.99 5.30
CA THR A 106 13.75 9.52 5.37
C THR A 106 15.04 8.71 5.38
N SER A 107 16.21 9.34 5.21
CA SER A 107 17.51 8.68 5.06
C SER A 107 17.89 7.78 6.25
N VAL A 108 17.41 8.09 7.46
CA VAL A 108 17.69 7.30 8.68
C VAL A 108 16.82 6.04 8.78
N TRP A 109 15.66 6.02 8.13
CA TRP A 109 14.73 4.89 8.19
C TRP A 109 15.04 3.79 7.16
N CYS A 110 15.53 4.16 5.97
CA CYS A 110 15.94 3.17 4.96
C CYS A 110 17.12 2.31 5.40
N LEU A 111 18.08 2.86 6.16
CA LEU A 111 19.25 2.12 6.64
C LEU A 111 18.93 1.15 7.79
N ARG A 112 17.87 1.40 8.56
CA ARG A 112 17.47 0.51 9.68
C ARG A 112 16.51 -0.61 9.28
N ALA A 113 15.87 -0.52 8.12
CA ALA A 113 14.98 -1.58 7.62
C ALA A 113 15.74 -2.75 6.96
N PHE A 114 17.03 -2.57 6.64
CA PHE A 114 17.89 -3.55 5.97
C PHE A 114 19.14 -3.95 6.78
N SER A 115 19.19 -3.59 8.07
CA SER A 115 20.21 -3.98 9.06
C SER A 115 19.59 -4.82 10.15
#